data_AF-Q3BKG9-F1
#
_entry.id   AF-Q3BKG9-F1
#
_cell.length_a   1.000
_cell.length_b   1.000
_cell.length_c   1.000
_cell.angle_alpha   90.00
_cell.angle_beta   90.00
_cell.angle_gamma   90.00
#
_symmetry.space_group_name_H-M   'P 1'
#
loop_
_entity.id
_entity.type
_entity.pdbx_description
1 polymer ?
#
loop_
_entity_poly.entity_id
_entity_poly.type
_entity_poly.pdbx_seq_one_letter_code
_entity_poly.pdbx_strand_id
1 'polypeptide(L)'
;MIATELDVNAARLAHLRWEAALEATVNGEGTQEPLMGHEDCDLGAWIYGTGLSRYGKLGAVWQLKTAHKRFHHLAEETLSACAAGKAERAVEKLAAVRKLSGEILFLLTSLELDVIEAAISSAQPNDIPSRLMRAFFPKPLPLNIISIQALGGAGSGRHTLNVTGARLVHLKWIRDLQSAFRGHGKAMRAQPSDECSLGIWIHGTAMRELGATEALKNLDAVHKRFHREVDIVISSLNHGKLRTADEAYEEALVLSGEIITLLTRLQVELADSHVLSAGSSKL
;
A
#
# COMPACT_ATOMS: atom_id res chain seq x y z
N MET A 1 13.33 -13.33 12.46
CA MET A 1 13.22 -13.13 10.99
C MET A 1 11.75 -13.12 10.64
N ILE A 2 11.23 -11.99 10.17
CA ILE A 2 9.84 -11.84 9.76
C ILE A 2 9.71 -12.50 8.37
N ALA A 3 9.39 -13.79 8.35
CA ALA A 3 9.11 -14.54 7.13
C ALA A 3 7.76 -14.16 6.47
N THR A 4 7.22 -12.97 6.77
CA THR A 4 5.88 -12.54 6.34
C THR A 4 5.90 -11.51 5.21
N GLU A 5 6.98 -10.75 5.06
CA GLU A 5 7.10 -9.71 4.03
C GLU A 5 7.38 -10.30 2.64
N LEU A 6 8.13 -11.42 2.57
CA LEU A 6 8.54 -12.04 1.30
C LEU A 6 7.37 -12.71 0.55
N ASP A 7 6.43 -13.32 1.28
CA ASP A 7 5.32 -14.11 0.71
C ASP A 7 4.20 -13.21 0.14
N VAL A 8 3.79 -12.17 0.89
CA VAL A 8 2.76 -11.23 0.46
C VAL A 8 3.24 -10.32 -0.67
N ASN A 9 4.49 -9.85 -0.62
CA ASN A 9 5.00 -8.96 -1.67
C ASN A 9 5.06 -9.65 -3.03
N ALA A 10 5.44 -10.93 -3.09
CA ALA A 10 5.43 -11.68 -4.34
C ALA A 10 4.02 -11.76 -4.95
N ALA A 11 3.02 -12.13 -4.14
CA ALA A 11 1.61 -12.19 -4.55
C ALA A 11 1.08 -10.81 -5.00
N ARG A 12 1.45 -9.74 -4.29
CA ARG A 12 1.10 -8.36 -4.62
C ARG A 12 1.61 -7.94 -6.00
N LEU A 13 2.89 -8.22 -6.29
CA LEU A 13 3.49 -7.87 -7.58
C LEU A 13 2.94 -8.74 -8.72
N ALA A 14 2.70 -10.03 -8.47
CA ALA A 14 2.06 -10.91 -9.44
C ALA A 14 0.65 -10.44 -9.81
N HIS A 15 -0.14 -10.01 -8.82
CA HIS A 15 -1.48 -9.46 -9.05
C HIS A 15 -1.45 -8.20 -9.94
N LEU A 16 -0.52 -7.27 -9.71
CA LEU A 16 -0.38 -6.09 -10.56
C LEU A 16 0.10 -6.42 -11.98
N ARG A 17 1.02 -7.37 -12.14
CA ARG A 17 1.42 -7.83 -13.48
C ARG A 17 0.23 -8.39 -14.26
N TRP A 18 -0.64 -9.11 -13.56
CA TRP A 18 -1.86 -9.65 -14.16
C TRP A 18 -2.84 -8.55 -14.59
N GLU A 19 -3.05 -7.52 -13.75
CA GLU A 19 -3.83 -6.33 -14.13
C GLU A 19 -3.25 -5.65 -15.38
N ALA A 20 -1.92 -5.50 -15.44
CA ALA A 20 -1.24 -4.90 -16.60
C ALA A 20 -1.43 -5.74 -17.88
N ALA A 21 -1.38 -7.08 -17.79
CA ALA A 21 -1.65 -7.97 -18.92
C ALA A 21 -3.13 -7.88 -19.40
N LEU A 22 -4.08 -7.73 -18.47
CA LEU A 22 -5.48 -7.49 -18.82
C LEU A 22 -5.63 -6.15 -19.55
N GLU A 23 -5.00 -5.09 -19.07
CA GLU A 23 -5.00 -3.78 -19.72
C GLU A 23 -4.41 -3.84 -21.13
N ALA A 24 -3.28 -4.53 -21.30
CA ALA A 24 -2.64 -4.72 -22.59
C ALA A 24 -3.58 -5.45 -23.57
N THR A 25 -4.33 -6.45 -23.09
CA THR A 25 -5.37 -7.14 -23.88
C THR A 25 -6.49 -6.19 -24.31
N VAL A 26 -6.97 -5.32 -23.42
CA VAL A 26 -8.01 -4.32 -23.74
C VAL A 26 -7.53 -3.32 -24.79
N ASN A 27 -6.24 -2.96 -24.76
CA ASN A 27 -5.62 -2.06 -25.74
C ASN A 27 -5.28 -2.75 -27.07
N GLY A 28 -5.45 -4.07 -27.18
CA GLY A 28 -5.06 -4.85 -28.37
C GLY A 28 -3.55 -5.13 -28.46
N GLU A 29 -2.82 -4.92 -27.37
CA GLU A 29 -1.37 -5.02 -27.27
C GLU A 29 -0.98 -6.23 -26.39
N GLY A 30 -1.32 -7.46 -26.78
CA GLY A 30 -0.92 -8.63 -25.99
C GLY A 30 -1.60 -9.93 -26.39
N THR A 31 -1.06 -11.04 -25.91
CA THR A 31 -1.73 -12.34 -25.96
C THR A 31 -2.62 -12.50 -24.73
N GLN A 32 -3.86 -12.97 -24.89
CA GLN A 32 -4.71 -13.35 -23.76
C GLN A 32 -3.98 -14.42 -22.91
N GLU A 33 -3.48 -14.04 -21.73
CA GLU A 33 -3.15 -15.04 -20.73
C GLU A 33 -4.46 -15.72 -20.29
N PRO A 34 -4.47 -17.05 -20.09
CA PRO A 34 -5.63 -17.73 -19.56
C PRO A 34 -6.00 -17.13 -18.21
N LEU A 35 -7.26 -16.73 -18.05
CA LEU A 35 -7.73 -16.26 -16.75
C LEU A 35 -7.75 -17.45 -15.80
N MET A 36 -6.76 -17.51 -14.90
CA MET A 36 -6.79 -18.44 -13.79
C MET A 36 -7.94 -18.08 -12.85
N GLY A 37 -8.59 -19.09 -12.29
CA GLY A 37 -9.63 -18.88 -11.28
C GLY A 37 -9.09 -18.08 -10.11
N HIS A 38 -9.98 -17.36 -9.41
CA HIS A 38 -9.59 -16.52 -8.27
C HIS A 38 -8.99 -17.30 -7.07
N GLU A 39 -9.01 -18.63 -7.09
CA GLU A 39 -8.35 -19.49 -6.08
C GLU A 39 -7.00 -20.02 -6.58
N ASP A 40 -6.78 -20.01 -7.89
CA ASP A 40 -5.63 -20.66 -8.55
C ASP A 40 -4.50 -19.67 -8.88
N CYS A 41 -4.77 -18.36 -8.92
CA CYS A 41 -3.73 -17.36 -9.10
C CYS A 41 -2.85 -17.21 -7.84
N ASP A 42 -1.64 -16.66 -7.97
CA ASP A 42 -0.67 -16.55 -6.86
C ASP A 42 -1.28 -15.90 -5.60
N LEU A 43 -2.03 -14.80 -5.77
CA LEU A 43 -2.72 -14.14 -4.66
C LEU A 43 -3.89 -14.98 -4.13
N GLY A 44 -4.63 -15.67 -4.98
CA GLY A 44 -5.68 -16.61 -4.60
C GLY A 44 -5.13 -17.76 -3.74
N ALA A 45 -4.12 -18.46 -4.24
CA ALA A 45 -3.45 -19.54 -3.53
C ALA A 45 -2.91 -19.06 -2.16
N TRP A 46 -2.33 -17.86 -2.12
CA TRP A 46 -1.89 -17.25 -0.88
C TRP A 46 -3.05 -16.96 0.08
N ILE A 47 -4.13 -16.31 -0.38
CA ILE A 47 -5.30 -15.98 0.45
C ILE A 47 -5.88 -17.26 1.05
N TYR A 48 -6.15 -18.28 0.23
CA TYR A 48 -6.84 -19.49 0.67
C TYR A 48 -5.95 -20.45 1.47
N GLY A 49 -4.63 -20.37 1.31
CA GLY A 49 -3.65 -21.08 2.12
C GLY A 49 -3.20 -20.25 3.32
N THR A 50 -2.00 -19.68 3.23
CA THR A 50 -1.31 -18.97 4.33
C THR A 50 -2.14 -17.83 4.89
N GLY A 51 -2.79 -17.04 4.03
CA GLY A 51 -3.55 -15.85 4.39
C GLY A 51 -4.64 -16.15 5.42
N LEU A 52 -5.61 -17.01 5.06
CA LEU A 52 -6.70 -17.40 5.95
C LEU A 52 -6.22 -18.25 7.13
N SER A 53 -5.25 -19.15 6.92
CA SER A 53 -4.72 -20.00 7.99
C SER A 53 -4.08 -19.19 9.12
N ARG A 54 -3.26 -18.19 8.77
CA ARG A 54 -2.53 -17.38 9.76
C ARG A 54 -3.32 -16.16 10.24
N TYR A 55 -4.04 -15.51 9.33
CA TYR A 55 -4.64 -14.20 9.57
C TYR A 55 -6.16 -14.20 9.57
N GLY A 56 -6.81 -15.36 9.56
CA GLY A 56 -8.28 -15.50 9.54
C GLY A 56 -9.03 -14.82 10.70
N LYS A 57 -8.32 -14.42 11.77
CA LYS A 57 -8.88 -13.62 12.87
C LYS A 57 -8.93 -12.12 12.60
N LEU A 58 -8.20 -11.64 11.59
CA LEU A 58 -8.15 -10.23 11.20
C LEU A 58 -9.21 -9.96 10.13
N GLY A 59 -10.07 -8.96 10.31
CA GLY A 59 -11.14 -8.65 9.36
C GLY A 59 -10.65 -8.33 7.95
N ALA A 60 -9.44 -7.75 7.85
CA ALA A 60 -8.83 -7.35 6.58
C ALA A 60 -8.63 -8.53 5.60
N VAL A 61 -8.32 -9.75 6.07
CA VAL A 61 -8.12 -10.89 5.15
C VAL A 61 -9.41 -11.36 4.49
N TRP A 62 -10.55 -11.21 5.17
CA TRP A 62 -11.86 -11.57 4.62
C TRP A 62 -12.37 -10.53 3.62
N GLN A 63 -12.11 -9.25 3.90
CA GLN A 63 -12.35 -8.16 2.95
C GLN A 63 -11.49 -8.35 1.70
N LEU A 64 -10.21 -8.69 1.88
CA LEU A 64 -9.28 -8.99 0.79
C LEU A 64 -9.79 -10.14 -0.09
N LYS A 65 -10.20 -11.26 0.53
CA LYS A 65 -10.80 -12.40 -0.19
C LYS A 65 -12.01 -11.96 -1.03
N THR A 66 -12.87 -11.12 -0.46
CA THR A 66 -14.09 -10.63 -1.13
C THR A 66 -13.75 -9.72 -2.30
N ALA A 67 -12.85 -8.76 -2.11
CA ALA A 67 -12.39 -7.85 -3.16
C ALA A 67 -11.70 -8.61 -4.29
N HIS A 68 -10.83 -9.58 -3.96
CA HIS A 68 -10.14 -10.43 -4.92
C HIS A 68 -11.10 -11.25 -5.80
N LYS A 69 -12.14 -11.85 -5.20
CA LYS A 69 -13.16 -12.57 -5.98
C LYS A 69 -13.91 -11.64 -6.94
N ARG A 70 -14.26 -10.43 -6.49
CA ARG A 70 -14.94 -9.43 -7.34
C ARG A 70 -14.03 -8.95 -8.48
N PHE A 71 -12.73 -8.82 -8.21
CA PHE A 71 -11.73 -8.44 -9.22
C PHE A 71 -11.71 -9.44 -10.38
N HIS A 72 -11.59 -10.73 -10.09
CA HIS A 72 -11.58 -11.77 -11.12
C HIS A 72 -12.90 -11.79 -11.92
N HIS A 73 -14.05 -11.62 -11.24
CA HIS A 73 -15.34 -11.57 -11.92
C HIS A 73 -15.42 -10.39 -12.91
N LEU A 74 -15.00 -9.18 -12.52
CA LEU A 74 -14.99 -8.04 -13.44
C LEU A 74 -13.98 -8.22 -14.57
N ALA A 75 -12.88 -8.91 -14.30
CA ALA A 75 -11.88 -9.16 -15.32
C ALA A 75 -12.35 -10.18 -16.36
N GLU A 76 -13.10 -11.22 -15.97
CA GLU A 76 -13.82 -12.11 -16.89
C GLU A 76 -14.82 -11.34 -17.75
N GLU A 77 -15.60 -10.43 -17.16
CA GLU A 77 -16.51 -9.56 -17.91
C GLU A 77 -15.77 -8.64 -18.89
N THR A 78 -14.58 -8.16 -18.52
CA THR A 78 -13.72 -7.34 -19.37
C THR A 78 -13.26 -8.12 -20.59
N LEU A 79 -12.71 -9.32 -20.39
CA LEU A 79 -12.28 -10.21 -21.48
C LEU A 79 -13.45 -10.63 -22.38
N SER A 80 -14.61 -10.89 -21.80
CA SER A 80 -15.83 -11.21 -22.55
C SER A 80 -16.29 -10.03 -23.43
N ALA A 81 -16.16 -8.79 -22.94
CA ALA A 81 -16.45 -7.61 -23.73
C ALA A 81 -15.45 -7.42 -24.88
N CYS A 82 -14.15 -7.66 -24.64
CA CYS A 82 -13.11 -7.67 -25.68
C CYS A 82 -13.41 -8.71 -26.78
N ALA A 83 -13.68 -9.96 -26.39
CA ALA A 83 -14.00 -11.04 -27.34
C ALA A 83 -15.27 -10.77 -28.15
N ALA A 84 -16.22 -10.03 -27.58
CA ALA A 84 -17.44 -9.59 -28.26
C ALA A 84 -17.29 -8.31 -29.09
N GLY A 85 -16.09 -7.73 -29.20
CA GLY A 85 -15.83 -6.47 -29.92
C GLY A 85 -16.46 -5.22 -29.28
N LYS A 86 -16.83 -5.28 -27.99
CA LYS A 86 -17.50 -4.19 -27.26
C LYS A 86 -16.49 -3.30 -26.53
N ALA A 87 -15.72 -2.53 -27.29
CA ALA A 87 -14.59 -1.74 -26.78
C ALA A 87 -14.95 -0.79 -25.63
N GLU A 88 -16.03 0.00 -25.75
CA GLU A 88 -16.45 0.93 -24.69
C GLU A 88 -16.74 0.22 -23.37
N ARG A 89 -17.43 -0.92 -23.44
CA ARG A 89 -17.74 -1.74 -22.26
C ARG A 89 -16.49 -2.37 -21.66
N ALA A 90 -15.53 -2.77 -22.48
CA ALA A 90 -14.24 -3.29 -21.99
C ALA A 90 -13.47 -2.20 -21.22
N VAL A 91 -13.44 -0.97 -21.74
CA VAL A 91 -12.80 0.18 -21.07
C VAL A 91 -13.49 0.52 -19.74
N GLU A 92 -14.83 0.55 -19.71
CA GLU A 92 -15.60 0.77 -18.48
C GLU A 92 -15.28 -0.30 -17.41
N LYS A 93 -15.28 -1.57 -17.82
CA LYS A 93 -15.00 -2.69 -16.91
C LYS A 93 -13.56 -2.69 -16.43
N LEU A 94 -12.59 -2.37 -17.30
CA LEU A 94 -11.20 -2.21 -16.92
C LEU A 94 -11.02 -1.11 -15.86
N ALA A 95 -11.71 0.02 -15.98
CA ALA A 95 -11.68 1.06 -14.96
C ALA A 95 -12.16 0.56 -13.57
N ALA A 96 -13.22 -0.27 -13.56
CA ALA A 96 -13.70 -0.89 -12.34
C ALA A 96 -12.73 -1.95 -11.78
N VAL A 97 -12.05 -2.72 -12.65
CA VAL A 97 -10.96 -3.64 -12.27
C VAL A 97 -9.81 -2.89 -11.60
N ARG A 98 -9.34 -1.77 -12.19
CA ARG A 98 -8.27 -0.94 -11.60
C ARG A 98 -8.65 -0.40 -10.21
N LYS A 99 -9.92 -0.02 -10.01
CA LYS A 99 -10.40 0.41 -8.70
C LYS A 99 -10.33 -0.72 -7.67
N LEU A 100 -10.76 -1.94 -8.03
CA LEU A 100 -10.65 -3.10 -7.14
C LEU A 100 -9.20 -3.51 -6.87
N SER A 101 -8.30 -3.36 -7.85
CA SER A 101 -6.87 -3.58 -7.63
C SER A 101 -6.32 -2.64 -6.56
N GLY A 102 -6.63 -1.34 -6.64
CA GLY A 102 -6.26 -0.37 -5.60
C GLY A 102 -6.80 -0.76 -4.21
N GLU A 103 -8.04 -1.23 -4.13
CA GLU A 103 -8.64 -1.73 -2.89
C GLU A 103 -7.90 -2.97 -2.35
N ILE A 104 -7.55 -3.93 -3.22
CA ILE A 104 -6.77 -5.12 -2.86
C ILE A 104 -5.39 -4.72 -2.30
N LEU A 105 -4.69 -3.79 -2.95
CA LEU A 105 -3.39 -3.30 -2.48
C LEU A 105 -3.48 -2.59 -1.13
N PHE A 106 -4.54 -1.80 -0.91
CA PHE A 106 -4.82 -1.16 0.37
C PHE A 106 -5.09 -2.19 1.47
N LEU A 107 -5.90 -3.22 1.19
CA LEU A 107 -6.25 -4.28 2.14
C LEU A 107 -5.03 -5.15 2.50
N LEU A 108 -4.18 -5.47 1.52
CA LEU A 108 -2.90 -6.17 1.76
C LEU A 108 -1.99 -5.34 2.68
N THR A 109 -1.87 -4.04 2.43
CA THR A 109 -1.04 -3.13 3.26
C THR A 109 -1.64 -2.98 4.67
N SER A 110 -2.97 -2.96 4.77
CA SER A 110 -3.68 -2.93 6.06
C SER A 110 -3.44 -4.20 6.87
N LEU A 111 -3.50 -5.35 6.22
CA LEU A 111 -3.20 -6.63 6.85
C LEU A 111 -1.75 -6.70 7.33
N GLU A 112 -0.79 -6.24 6.52
CA GLU A 112 0.61 -6.13 6.92
C GLU A 112 0.79 -5.25 8.16
N LEU A 113 0.15 -4.07 8.18
CA LEU A 113 0.22 -3.16 9.32
C LEU A 113 -0.41 -3.77 10.59
N ASP A 114 -1.56 -4.45 10.47
CA ASP A 114 -2.21 -5.16 11.58
C ASP A 114 -1.29 -6.21 12.21
N VAL A 115 -0.59 -6.99 11.37
CA VAL A 115 0.34 -8.03 11.81
C VAL A 115 1.53 -7.41 12.55
N ILE A 116 2.09 -6.32 12.02
CA ILE A 116 3.20 -5.58 12.64
C ILE A 116 2.77 -5.01 14.01
N GLU A 117 1.61 -4.36 14.07
CA GLU A 117 1.07 -3.78 15.31
C GLU A 117 0.75 -4.85 16.37
N ALA A 118 0.21 -6.00 15.96
CA ALA A 118 -0.07 -7.12 16.85
C ALA A 118 1.22 -7.78 17.39
N ALA A 119 2.24 -7.93 16.55
CA ALA A 119 3.54 -8.48 16.96
C ALA A 119 4.21 -7.59 18.02
N ILE A 120 4.13 -6.28 17.87
CA ILE A 120 4.72 -5.32 18.82
C ILE A 120 3.93 -5.27 20.12
N SER A 121 2.60 -5.37 20.06
CA SER A 121 1.73 -5.41 21.24
C SER A 121 1.93 -6.69 22.06
N SER A 122 2.18 -7.83 21.41
CA SER A 122 2.38 -9.14 22.07
C SER A 122 3.78 -9.34 22.64
N ALA A 123 4.79 -8.59 22.18
CA ALA A 123 6.14 -8.61 22.74
C ALA A 123 6.27 -7.91 24.12
N GLN A 124 5.17 -7.44 24.71
CA GLN A 124 5.12 -6.84 26.04
C GLN A 124 4.92 -7.93 27.13
N PRO A 125 5.84 -8.11 28.08
CA PRO A 125 5.67 -9.11 29.15
C PRO A 125 4.65 -8.60 30.17
N ASN A 126 3.45 -9.17 30.18
CA ASN A 126 2.38 -8.79 31.12
C ASN A 126 2.31 -9.65 32.40
N ASP A 127 3.29 -10.54 32.67
CA ASP A 127 3.18 -11.53 33.75
C ASP A 127 4.10 -11.32 34.97
N ILE A 128 4.65 -10.11 35.21
CA ILE A 128 5.47 -9.81 36.39
C ILE A 128 4.91 -8.59 37.15
N PRO A 129 4.74 -8.66 38.50
CA PRO A 129 4.12 -7.59 39.28
C PRO A 129 4.75 -6.21 39.04
N SER A 130 3.88 -5.28 38.69
CA SER A 130 4.08 -3.97 38.02
C SER A 130 5.00 -2.94 38.72
N ARG A 131 5.57 -3.25 39.88
CA ARG A 131 6.43 -2.34 40.66
C ARG A 131 7.92 -2.44 40.33
N LEU A 132 8.43 -3.62 39.94
CA LEU A 132 9.86 -3.80 39.67
C LEU A 132 10.22 -3.46 38.21
N MET A 133 9.30 -3.68 37.26
CA MET A 133 9.51 -3.45 35.82
C MET A 133 9.67 -1.97 35.44
N ARG A 134 8.96 -1.06 36.13
CA ARG A 134 8.95 0.37 35.77
C ARG A 134 10.31 1.06 35.96
N ALA A 135 11.23 0.43 36.71
CA ALA A 135 12.58 0.93 36.96
C ALA A 135 13.63 0.41 35.95
N PHE A 136 13.37 -0.70 35.26
CA PHE A 136 14.35 -1.35 34.37
C PHE A 136 13.93 -1.38 32.90
N PHE A 137 12.63 -1.28 32.60
CA PHE A 137 12.12 -1.33 31.24
C PHE A 137 11.10 -0.19 31.03
N PRO A 138 11.46 0.87 30.28
CA PRO A 138 10.50 1.91 29.94
C PRO A 138 9.39 1.29 29.07
N LYS A 139 8.17 1.86 29.19
CA LYS A 139 6.91 1.47 28.54
C LYS A 139 7.05 0.85 27.13
N PRO A 140 6.07 0.03 26.66
CA PRO A 140 5.96 -0.32 25.25
C PRO A 140 6.20 0.92 24.39
N LEU A 141 7.24 0.93 23.56
CA LEU A 141 7.44 2.03 22.65
C LEU A 141 6.26 2.01 21.65
N PRO A 142 5.44 3.07 21.57
CA PRO A 142 4.47 3.16 20.49
C PRO A 142 5.23 3.11 19.16
N LEU A 143 4.70 2.39 18.17
CA LEU A 143 5.18 2.49 16.78
C LEU A 143 5.09 3.96 16.38
N ASN A 144 6.23 4.62 16.35
CA ASN A 144 6.34 5.91 15.68
C ASN A 144 6.65 5.66 14.21
N ILE A 145 6.32 6.62 13.37
CA ILE A 145 6.59 6.59 11.93
C ILE A 145 8.06 6.25 11.63
N ILE A 146 8.98 6.72 12.49
CA ILE A 146 10.43 6.45 12.40
C ILE A 146 10.74 4.96 12.47
N SER A 147 10.08 4.21 13.36
CA SER A 147 10.29 2.77 13.50
C SER A 147 9.79 2.01 12.27
N ILE A 148 8.67 2.42 11.67
CA ILE A 148 8.13 1.78 10.45
C ILE A 148 9.01 2.06 9.23
N GLN A 149 9.54 3.28 9.12
CA GLN A 149 10.51 3.61 8.07
C GLN A 149 11.75 2.70 8.12
N ALA A 150 12.13 2.23 9.32
CA ALA A 150 13.27 1.35 9.55
C ALA A 150 12.95 -0.16 9.41
N LEU A 151 11.67 -0.58 9.31
CA LEU A 151 11.28 -2.00 9.36
C LEU A 151 11.61 -2.82 8.08
N GLY A 152 12.05 -2.19 6.99
CA GLY A 152 12.49 -2.92 5.80
C GLY A 152 13.94 -2.56 5.44
N GLY A 153 14.84 -3.45 5.88
CA GLY A 153 16.21 -3.56 5.38
C GLY A 153 17.20 -2.52 5.90
N ALA A 154 18.33 -3.02 6.41
CA ALA A 154 19.57 -2.27 6.53
C ALA A 154 20.13 -1.98 5.12
N GLY A 155 19.48 -1.08 4.40
CA GLY A 155 19.94 -0.51 3.13
C GLY A 155 20.63 0.82 3.40
N SER A 156 21.89 0.91 3.02
CA SER A 156 22.78 2.05 3.22
C SER A 156 22.21 3.36 2.66
N GLY A 157 21.90 4.31 3.55
CA GLY A 157 21.80 5.73 3.24
C GLY A 157 20.39 6.28 3.06
N ARG A 158 20.25 7.58 3.35
CA ARG A 158 19.07 8.45 3.19
C ARG A 158 18.55 8.56 1.73
N HIS A 159 18.98 7.65 0.86
CA HIS A 159 18.90 7.70 -0.58
C HIS A 159 18.21 6.48 -1.22
N THR A 160 18.02 5.35 -0.52
CA THR A 160 17.28 4.20 -1.06
C THR A 160 15.88 4.11 -0.45
N LEU A 161 14.82 4.02 -1.27
CA LEU A 161 13.45 3.89 -0.77
C LEU A 161 13.11 2.45 -0.42
N ASN A 162 12.70 2.23 0.82
CA ASN A 162 11.94 1.05 1.20
C ASN A 162 10.47 1.27 0.82
N VAL A 163 10.05 0.70 -0.31
CA VAL A 163 8.66 0.84 -0.83
C VAL A 163 7.64 0.28 0.16
N THR A 164 7.89 -0.88 0.77
CA THR A 164 7.01 -1.45 1.80
C THR A 164 6.85 -0.47 2.97
N GLY A 165 7.96 0.05 3.49
CA GLY A 165 7.96 1.03 4.58
C GLY A 165 7.18 2.30 4.23
N ALA A 166 7.35 2.82 3.01
CA ALA A 166 6.61 4.00 2.55
C ALA A 166 5.08 3.76 2.51
N ARG A 167 4.63 2.60 2.02
CA ARG A 167 3.21 2.21 2.04
C ARG A 167 2.66 2.14 3.47
N LEU A 168 3.38 1.45 4.36
CA LEU A 168 2.97 1.25 5.75
C LEU A 168 2.91 2.57 6.52
N VAL A 169 3.86 3.47 6.31
CA VAL A 169 3.89 4.79 6.96
C VAL A 169 2.68 5.63 6.58
N HIS A 170 2.33 5.71 5.30
CA HIS A 170 1.19 6.52 4.85
C HIS A 170 -0.13 5.94 5.34
N LEU A 171 -0.26 4.60 5.38
CA LEU A 171 -1.42 3.97 6.00
C LEU A 171 -1.49 4.22 7.51
N LYS A 172 -0.35 4.20 8.20
CA LYS A 172 -0.32 4.51 9.63
C LYS A 172 -0.73 5.95 9.91
N TRP A 173 -0.30 6.91 9.09
CA TRP A 173 -0.77 8.30 9.20
C TRP A 173 -2.29 8.38 9.22
N ILE A 174 -2.99 7.61 8.38
CA ILE A 174 -4.45 7.55 8.39
C ILE A 174 -5.02 7.01 9.70
N ARG A 175 -4.47 5.91 10.24
CA ARG A 175 -4.90 5.37 11.56
C ARG A 175 -4.66 6.35 12.71
N ASP A 176 -3.53 7.05 12.67
CA ASP A 176 -3.18 8.07 13.66
C ASP A 176 -4.12 9.28 13.56
N LEU A 177 -4.44 9.74 12.33
CA LEU A 177 -5.42 10.81 12.09
C LEU A 177 -6.80 10.42 12.61
N GLN A 178 -7.27 9.20 12.30
CA GLN A 178 -8.55 8.71 12.80
C GLN A 178 -8.60 8.71 14.33
N SER A 179 -7.51 8.29 14.98
CA SER A 179 -7.40 8.32 16.43
C SER A 179 -7.37 9.75 16.99
N ALA A 180 -6.81 10.69 16.24
CA ALA A 180 -6.69 12.10 16.63
C ALA A 180 -8.04 12.82 16.74
N PHE A 181 -9.11 12.33 16.11
CA PHE A 181 -10.47 12.85 16.31
C PHE A 181 -10.91 12.77 17.79
N ARG A 182 -10.52 11.69 18.50
CA ARG A 182 -10.81 11.56 19.95
C ARG A 182 -10.02 12.58 20.79
N GLY A 183 -8.80 12.88 20.36
CA GLY A 183 -7.86 13.78 21.03
C GLY A 183 -7.93 15.25 20.58
N HIS A 184 -8.87 15.59 19.68
CA HIS A 184 -8.96 16.91 19.04
C HIS A 184 -7.62 17.38 18.45
N GLY A 185 -6.88 16.48 17.78
CA GLY A 185 -5.62 16.82 17.09
C GLY A 185 -4.39 17.04 17.99
N LYS A 186 -4.55 17.13 19.32
CA LYS A 186 -3.47 17.55 20.25
C LYS A 186 -2.20 16.70 20.25
N ALA A 187 -2.32 15.42 19.91
CA ALA A 187 -1.20 14.48 19.94
C ALA A 187 -0.43 14.39 18.60
N MET A 188 -0.89 15.09 17.57
CA MET A 188 -0.39 14.93 16.20
C MET A 188 0.17 16.24 15.67
N ARG A 189 1.25 16.15 14.90
CA ARG A 189 1.85 17.29 14.19
C ARG A 189 1.98 16.93 12.74
N ALA A 190 1.59 17.84 11.85
CA ALA A 190 1.83 17.69 10.42
C ALA A 190 3.34 17.62 10.16
N GLN A 191 3.73 16.78 9.22
CA GLN A 191 5.09 16.72 8.68
C GLN A 191 5.05 17.28 7.25
N PRO A 192 5.98 18.19 6.87
CA PRO A 192 6.13 18.62 5.49
C PRO A 192 6.42 17.44 4.55
N SER A 193 5.89 17.48 3.33
CA SER A 193 6.07 16.37 2.37
C SER A 193 7.53 16.17 1.97
N ASP A 194 8.33 17.24 1.90
CA ASP A 194 9.76 17.23 1.56
C ASP A 194 10.67 16.78 2.72
N GLU A 195 10.14 16.68 3.93
CA GLU A 195 10.83 16.13 5.10
C GLU A 195 10.49 14.65 5.35
N CYS A 196 9.45 14.12 4.70
CA CYS A 196 9.10 12.71 4.75
C CYS A 196 10.12 11.85 3.97
N SER A 197 10.35 10.61 4.40
CA SER A 197 11.28 9.69 3.73
C SER A 197 10.93 9.48 2.25
N LEU A 198 9.63 9.46 1.91
CA LEU A 198 9.17 9.36 0.53
C LEU A 198 9.51 10.63 -0.26
N GLY A 199 9.23 11.83 0.28
CA GLY A 199 9.54 13.09 -0.40
C GLY A 199 11.03 13.32 -0.59
N ILE A 200 11.85 13.00 0.41
CA ILE A 200 13.33 13.04 0.30
C ILE A 200 13.80 12.13 -0.84
N TRP A 201 13.21 10.95 -0.98
CA TRP A 201 13.55 10.04 -2.06
C TRP A 201 13.08 10.54 -3.44
N ILE A 202 11.82 11.01 -3.56
CA ILE A 202 11.25 11.55 -4.79
C ILE A 202 12.13 12.69 -5.33
N HIS A 203 12.44 13.67 -4.48
CA HIS A 203 13.21 14.85 -4.87
C HIS A 203 14.73 14.64 -4.87
N GLY A 204 15.19 13.50 -4.37
CA GLY A 204 16.59 13.12 -4.34
C GLY A 204 16.91 12.05 -5.37
N THR A 205 16.93 10.79 -4.92
CA THR A 205 17.42 9.67 -5.71
C THR A 205 16.53 9.32 -6.88
N ALA A 206 15.20 9.29 -6.69
CA ALA A 206 14.27 8.94 -7.76
C ALA A 206 14.41 9.90 -8.95
N MET A 207 14.46 11.20 -8.69
CA MET A 207 14.65 12.22 -9.74
C MET A 207 15.99 12.07 -10.47
N ARG A 208 17.07 11.65 -9.78
CA ARG A 208 18.39 11.43 -10.42
C ARG A 208 18.42 10.17 -11.28
N GLU A 209 17.83 9.08 -10.80
CA GLU A 209 17.92 7.77 -11.44
C GLU A 209 16.85 7.55 -12.51
N LEU A 210 15.63 8.01 -12.25
CA LEU A 210 14.48 7.81 -13.14
C LEU A 210 14.20 9.04 -14.01
N GLY A 211 14.63 10.22 -13.56
CA GLY A 211 14.25 11.49 -14.19
C GLY A 211 12.79 11.87 -13.91
N ALA A 212 12.29 12.85 -14.67
CA ALA A 212 10.93 13.36 -14.53
C ALA A 212 9.91 12.52 -15.32
N THR A 213 9.81 11.23 -15.01
CA THR A 213 8.79 10.35 -15.60
C THR A 213 7.38 10.75 -15.16
N GLU A 214 6.37 10.45 -15.98
CA GLU A 214 4.97 10.70 -15.61
C GLU A 214 4.56 9.93 -14.35
N ALA A 215 5.06 8.70 -14.17
CA ALA A 215 4.84 7.92 -12.95
C ALA A 215 5.35 8.65 -11.70
N LEU A 216 6.57 9.20 -11.75
CA LEU A 216 7.15 9.91 -10.60
C LEU A 216 6.46 11.27 -10.36
N LYS A 217 6.07 11.99 -11.41
CA LYS A 217 5.30 13.25 -11.29
C LYS A 217 3.93 13.00 -10.65
N ASN A 218 3.23 11.96 -11.06
CA ASN A 218 1.93 11.59 -10.51
C ASN A 218 2.06 11.21 -9.03
N LEU A 219 3.06 10.39 -8.68
CA LEU A 219 3.35 10.04 -7.30
C LEU A 219 3.63 11.28 -6.44
N ASP A 220 4.47 12.21 -6.91
CA ASP A 220 4.77 13.45 -6.20
C ASP A 220 3.54 14.34 -6.01
N ALA A 221 2.71 14.48 -7.05
CA ALA A 221 1.50 15.29 -7.00
C ALA A 221 0.48 14.77 -5.96
N VAL A 222 0.21 13.46 -5.98
CA VAL A 222 -0.69 12.80 -5.02
C VAL A 222 -0.10 12.87 -3.60
N HIS A 223 1.19 12.59 -3.45
CA HIS A 223 1.89 12.67 -2.16
C HIS A 223 1.84 14.07 -1.54
N LYS A 224 2.09 15.13 -2.31
CA LYS A 224 1.97 16.52 -1.85
C LYS A 224 0.53 16.86 -1.46
N ARG A 225 -0.46 16.38 -2.21
CA ARG A 225 -1.87 16.59 -1.87
C ARG A 225 -2.23 15.89 -0.57
N PHE A 226 -1.78 14.66 -0.35
CA PHE A 226 -1.98 13.93 0.90
C PHE A 226 -1.47 14.73 2.11
N HIS A 227 -0.23 15.23 2.05
CA HIS A 227 0.33 16.04 3.15
C HIS A 227 -0.43 17.35 3.40
N ARG A 228 -1.02 17.97 2.35
CA ARG A 228 -1.90 19.13 2.53
C ARG A 228 -3.20 18.76 3.26
N GLU A 229 -3.83 17.66 2.89
CA GLU A 229 -5.06 17.20 3.57
C GLU A 229 -4.78 16.82 5.03
N VAL A 230 -3.65 16.16 5.31
CA VAL A 230 -3.19 15.87 6.68
C VAL A 230 -3.11 17.15 7.52
N ASP A 231 -2.52 18.22 6.97
CA ASP A 231 -2.44 19.52 7.66
C ASP A 231 -3.82 20.15 7.88
N ILE A 232 -4.73 20.04 6.90
CA ILE A 232 -6.12 20.50 7.02
C ILE A 232 -6.84 19.72 8.13
N VAL A 233 -6.69 18.40 8.23
CA VAL A 233 -7.29 17.58 9.30
C VAL A 233 -6.78 18.04 10.66
N ILE A 234 -5.47 18.10 10.86
CA ILE A 234 -4.85 18.43 12.15
C ILE A 234 -5.22 19.86 12.58
N SER A 235 -5.10 20.82 11.66
CA SER A 235 -5.46 22.21 11.95
C SER A 235 -6.97 22.35 12.23
N SER A 236 -7.84 21.70 11.47
CA SER A 236 -9.29 21.74 11.68
C SER A 236 -9.70 21.14 13.02
N LEU A 237 -9.11 19.99 13.41
CA LEU A 237 -9.32 19.38 14.72
C LEU A 237 -8.88 20.30 15.87
N ASN A 238 -7.70 20.94 15.75
CA ASN A 238 -7.19 21.88 16.75
C ASN A 238 -8.11 23.11 16.94
N HIS A 239 -8.88 23.48 15.93
CA HIS A 239 -9.84 24.59 15.96
C HIS A 239 -11.30 24.14 16.13
N GLY A 240 -11.57 22.85 16.39
CA GLY A 240 -12.92 22.32 16.59
C GLY A 240 -13.79 22.26 15.33
N LYS A 241 -13.21 22.40 14.13
CA LYS A 241 -13.93 22.33 12.84
C LYS A 241 -14.10 20.89 12.38
N LEU A 242 -14.96 20.13 13.07
CA LEU A 242 -15.09 18.68 12.86
C LEU A 242 -15.50 18.28 11.43
N ARG A 243 -16.43 19.02 10.81
CA ARG A 243 -16.87 18.71 9.43
C ARG A 243 -15.74 18.86 8.42
N THR A 244 -14.97 19.95 8.50
CA THR A 244 -13.81 20.16 7.62
C THR A 244 -12.72 19.13 7.88
N ALA A 245 -12.52 18.73 9.13
CA ALA A 245 -11.57 17.67 9.47
C ALA A 245 -12.01 16.31 8.87
N ASP A 246 -13.31 16.00 8.92
CA ASP A 246 -13.87 14.76 8.37
C ASP A 246 -13.75 14.71 6.84
N GLU A 247 -14.13 15.79 6.15
CA GLU A 247 -14.01 15.91 4.70
C GLU A 247 -12.55 15.77 4.23
N ALA A 248 -11.60 16.43 4.90
CA ALA A 248 -10.17 16.33 4.59
C ALA A 248 -9.59 14.94 4.96
N TYR A 249 -10.13 14.28 5.99
CA TYR A 249 -9.70 12.94 6.38
C TYR A 249 -10.09 11.91 5.31
N GLU A 250 -11.32 11.98 4.79
CA GLU A 250 -11.78 11.10 3.71
C GLU A 250 -10.92 11.28 2.44
N GLU A 251 -10.58 12.52 2.10
CA GLU A 251 -9.67 12.79 0.99
C GLU A 251 -8.26 12.25 1.26
N ALA A 252 -7.71 12.45 2.47
CA ALA A 252 -6.42 11.89 2.85
C ALA A 252 -6.42 10.35 2.76
N LEU A 253 -7.51 9.69 3.16
CA LEU A 253 -7.67 8.24 3.07
C LEU A 253 -7.62 7.76 1.61
N VAL A 254 -8.34 8.44 0.71
CA VAL A 254 -8.30 8.15 -0.74
C VAL A 254 -6.89 8.31 -1.28
N LEU A 255 -6.24 9.45 -1.00
CA LEU A 255 -4.88 9.73 -1.46
C LEU A 255 -3.85 8.74 -0.90
N SER A 256 -4.02 8.25 0.33
CA SER A 256 -3.17 7.19 0.88
C SER A 256 -3.29 5.89 0.08
N GLY A 257 -4.51 5.53 -0.36
CA GLY A 257 -4.73 4.38 -1.23
C GLY A 257 -4.07 4.56 -2.61
N GLU A 258 -4.14 5.76 -3.17
CA GLU A 258 -3.47 6.11 -4.42
C GLU A 258 -1.94 6.04 -4.30
N ILE A 259 -1.36 6.58 -3.23
CA ILE A 259 0.08 6.48 -2.95
C ILE A 259 0.51 5.01 -2.87
N ILE A 260 -0.24 4.17 -2.15
CA ILE A 260 0.03 2.72 -2.06
C ILE A 260 0.03 2.07 -3.44
N THR A 261 -0.95 2.42 -4.29
CA THR A 261 -1.07 1.88 -5.64
C THR A 261 0.08 2.33 -6.53
N LEU A 262 0.37 3.63 -6.57
CA LEU A 262 1.44 4.22 -7.38
C LEU A 262 2.83 3.70 -6.98
N LEU A 263 3.10 3.58 -5.67
CA LEU A 263 4.33 2.99 -5.17
C LEU A 263 4.48 1.53 -5.60
N THR A 264 3.40 0.76 -5.60
CA THR A 264 3.46 -0.66 -5.99
C THR A 264 3.63 -0.81 -7.50
N ARG A 265 2.99 0.02 -8.32
CA ARG A 265 3.19 0.04 -9.78
C ARG A 265 4.63 0.40 -10.14
N LEU A 266 5.16 1.46 -9.51
CA LEU A 266 6.55 1.86 -9.70
C LEU A 266 7.52 0.73 -9.29
N GLN A 267 7.21 -0.02 -8.23
CA GLN A 267 8.01 -1.18 -7.83
C GLN A 267 8.02 -2.28 -8.91
N VAL A 268 6.89 -2.53 -9.59
CA VAL A 268 6.82 -3.49 -10.71
C VAL A 268 7.65 -2.99 -11.90
N GLU A 269 7.45 -1.74 -12.33
CA GLU A 269 8.20 -1.14 -13.45
C GLU A 269 9.72 -1.17 -13.25
N LEU A 270 10.17 -0.89 -12.02
CA LEU A 270 11.58 -0.96 -11.66
C LEU A 270 12.11 -2.40 -11.64
N ALA A 271 11.31 -3.37 -11.18
CA ALA A 271 11.72 -4.78 -11.21
C ALA A 271 11.87 -5.27 -12.66
N ASP A 272 10.93 -4.93 -13.53
CA ASP A 272 10.92 -5.37 -14.93
C ASP A 272 12.07 -4.74 -15.74
N SER A 273 12.38 -3.45 -15.53
CA SER A 273 13.51 -2.78 -16.19
C SER A 273 14.88 -3.36 -15.79
N HIS A 274 15.05 -3.83 -14.55
CA HIS A 274 16.27 -4.52 -14.13
C HIS A 274 16.40 -5.92 -14.76
N VAL A 275 15.27 -6.62 -14.96
CA VAL A 275 15.26 -7.92 -15.67
C VAL A 275 15.60 -7.73 -17.15
N LEU A 276 15.04 -6.70 -17.81
CA LEU A 276 15.32 -6.40 -19.22
C LEU A 276 16.78 -5.98 -19.45
N SER A 277 17.37 -5.18 -18.55
CA SER A 277 18.79 -4.80 -18.65
C SER A 277 19.76 -5.97 -18.40
N ALA A 278 19.40 -6.93 -17.54
CA ALA A 278 20.17 -8.17 -17.37
C ALA A 278 20.02 -9.14 -18.57
N GLY A 279 18.86 -9.12 -19.25
CA GLY A 279 18.56 -9.93 -20.44
C GLY A 279 19.27 -9.49 -21.72
N SER A 280 19.62 -8.20 -21.87
CA SER A 280 20.32 -7.68 -23.04
C SER A 280 21.85 -7.86 -23.02
N SER A 281 22.42 -8.49 -22.00
CA SER A 281 23.88 -8.74 -21.89
C SER A 281 24.32 -10.10 -22.48
N LYS A 282 23.45 -10.78 -23.23
CA LYS A 282 23.78 -12.00 -23.99
C LYS A 282 23.21 -11.95 -25.40
N LEU A 283 23.78 -11.09 -26.24
CA LEU A 283 23.77 -11.21 -27.70
C LEU A 283 25.12 -10.71 -28.23
#